data_AF-A0A077Z1B4-F1
#
_entry.id   AF-A0A077Z1B4-F1
#
_cell.length_a   1.000
_cell.length_b   1.000
_cell.length_c   1.000
_cell.angle_alpha   90.00
_cell.angle_beta   90.00
_cell.angle_gamma   90.00
#
_symmetry.space_group_name_H-M   'P 1'
#
loop_
_entity.id
_entity.type
_entity.pdbx_description
1 polymer ?
#
loop_
_entity_poly.entity_id
_entity_poly.type
_entity_poly.pdbx_seq_one_letter_code
_entity_poly.pdbx_strand_id
1 'polypeptide(L)'
;MTQRYFSVLRHTRRRTMAVLLKEKTVMKMQNGEAKCINAEEHLRGKVVALYFSAHWCPPCRNFTPVLKDFYEEVGQDDFEVVFVSFDHSANDLKEYMLEAHGDWCFIPFGNPAIKELSQMYSVQGIPMLVIIKASGDAVTKNARSDVMGQASNSTDTSKLPRAVLGCAMQNATAFRGTHLMKVVSNGTKPVNAETYLRGKIVGLYFSASWCYICHQTTAILKDFYEEIGDKKFEIVFVSRDKSAKDLAEYMEDAHGDWSFIPFGDKAIE
;
A
#
# COMPACT_ATOMS: atom_id res chain seq x y z
N MET A 1 -15.54 0.75 -35.13
CA MET A 1 -14.44 -0.08 -34.57
C MET A 1 -14.42 -0.14 -33.03
N THR A 2 -15.23 0.64 -32.33
CA THR A 2 -15.28 0.76 -30.86
C THR A 2 -16.07 -0.33 -30.14
N GLN A 3 -16.98 -1.05 -30.81
CA GLN A 3 -17.78 -2.13 -30.19
C GLN A 3 -17.02 -3.45 -29.99
N ARG A 4 -15.94 -3.70 -30.74
CA ARG A 4 -15.13 -4.94 -30.58
C ARG A 4 -14.21 -4.91 -29.36
N TYR A 5 -13.77 -3.73 -28.93
CA TYR A 5 -12.86 -3.54 -27.78
C TYR A 5 -13.54 -3.86 -26.43
N PHE A 6 -14.84 -3.60 -26.30
CA PHE A 6 -15.61 -3.93 -25.09
C PHE A 6 -16.02 -5.40 -24.98
N SER A 7 -15.98 -6.17 -26.08
CA SER A 7 -16.35 -7.59 -26.05
C SER A 7 -15.26 -8.50 -25.48
N VAL A 8 -13.99 -8.11 -25.58
CA VAL A 8 -12.84 -8.86 -25.04
C VAL A 8 -12.74 -8.73 -23.52
N LEU A 9 -13.25 -7.64 -22.94
CA LEU A 9 -13.29 -7.40 -21.50
C LEU A 9 -14.49 -8.05 -20.78
N ARG A 10 -15.48 -8.57 -21.51
CA ARG A 10 -16.70 -9.16 -20.93
C ARG A 10 -16.69 -10.68 -20.81
N HIS A 11 -15.61 -11.37 -21.18
CA HIS A 11 -15.51 -12.84 -21.12
C HIS A 11 -14.36 -13.37 -20.24
N THR A 12 -13.62 -12.50 -19.55
CA THR A 12 -12.76 -12.92 -18.45
C THR A 12 -13.64 -13.17 -17.21
N ARG A 13 -14.08 -14.42 -17.02
CA ARG A 13 -14.53 -14.91 -15.69
C ARG A 13 -13.53 -14.37 -14.67
N ARG A 14 -13.99 -13.56 -13.69
CA ARG A 14 -13.16 -13.00 -12.61
C ARG A 14 -12.25 -14.09 -12.07
N ARG A 15 -10.96 -14.04 -12.42
CA ARG A 15 -9.96 -14.96 -11.90
C ARG A 15 -9.51 -14.35 -10.58
N THR A 16 -9.80 -15.00 -9.45
CA THR A 16 -9.25 -14.60 -8.16
C THR A 16 -7.71 -14.56 -8.26
N MET A 17 -7.00 -13.80 -7.42
CA MET A 17 -5.53 -13.85 -7.42
C MET A 17 -5.03 -15.27 -7.17
N ALA A 18 -5.75 -16.01 -6.31
CA ALA A 18 -5.55 -17.44 -6.12
C ALA A 18 -5.60 -18.21 -7.45
N VAL A 19 -6.53 -17.90 -8.37
CA VAL A 19 -6.58 -18.48 -9.73
C VAL A 19 -5.48 -17.93 -10.65
N LEU A 20 -5.13 -16.65 -10.55
CA LEU A 20 -4.05 -16.04 -11.34
C LEU A 20 -2.68 -16.66 -10.99
N LEU A 21 -2.46 -16.99 -9.73
CA LEU A 21 -1.25 -17.63 -9.22
C LEU A 21 -1.37 -19.16 -9.06
N LYS A 22 -2.56 -19.75 -9.29
CA LYS A 22 -2.84 -21.19 -9.08
C LYS A 22 -1.88 -22.11 -9.82
N GLU A 23 -1.47 -21.70 -11.01
CA GLU A 23 -0.57 -22.46 -11.88
C GLU A 23 0.87 -21.94 -11.82
N LYS A 24 1.13 -20.93 -11.00
CA LYS A 24 2.42 -20.25 -10.92
C LYS A 24 3.15 -20.73 -9.68
N THR A 25 4.38 -21.19 -9.85
CA THR A 25 5.25 -21.49 -8.71
C THR A 25 5.45 -20.22 -7.90
N VAL A 26 4.96 -20.22 -6.67
CA VAL A 26 5.21 -19.20 -5.65
C VAL A 26 5.96 -19.88 -4.51
N MET A 27 6.99 -19.22 -4.02
CA MET A 27 7.75 -19.66 -2.85
C MET A 27 7.48 -18.70 -1.70
N LYS A 28 7.53 -19.18 -0.46
CA LYS A 28 7.46 -18.35 0.74
C LYS A 28 8.80 -18.41 1.48
N MET A 29 9.32 -17.25 1.85
CA MET A 29 10.43 -17.16 2.79
C MET A 29 9.93 -17.46 4.20
N GLN A 30 10.65 -18.32 4.90
CA GLN A 30 10.45 -18.61 6.31
C GLN A 30 11.81 -18.82 6.96
N ASN A 31 12.17 -17.97 7.92
CA ASN A 31 13.43 -18.09 8.67
C ASN A 31 14.68 -18.22 7.77
N GLY A 32 14.73 -17.45 6.68
CA GLY A 32 15.86 -17.46 5.74
C GLY A 32 15.86 -18.62 4.73
N GLU A 33 14.86 -19.49 4.76
CA GLU A 33 14.70 -20.59 3.79
C GLU A 33 13.48 -20.36 2.88
N ALA A 34 13.65 -20.61 1.59
CA ALA A 34 12.56 -20.57 0.63
C ALA A 34 11.86 -21.93 0.55
N LYS A 35 10.54 -21.96 0.77
CA LYS A 35 9.72 -23.16 0.64
C LYS A 35 8.70 -23.02 -0.48
N CYS A 36 8.52 -24.07 -1.26
CA CYS A 36 7.41 -24.14 -2.21
C CYS A 36 6.09 -24.21 -1.43
N ILE A 37 5.10 -23.42 -1.85
CA ILE A 37 3.77 -23.39 -1.23
C ILE A 37 2.69 -23.62 -2.29
N ASN A 38 1.51 -24.08 -1.86
CA ASN A 38 0.31 -23.99 -2.68
C ASN A 38 -0.20 -22.55 -2.64
N ALA A 39 0.09 -21.77 -3.68
CA ALA A 39 -0.29 -20.36 -3.76
C ALA A 39 -1.80 -20.14 -3.66
N GLU A 40 -2.62 -21.02 -4.25
CA GLU A 40 -4.07 -20.88 -4.24
C GLU A 40 -4.64 -21.02 -2.82
N GLU A 41 -4.12 -21.97 -2.05
CA GLU A 41 -4.51 -22.20 -0.66
C GLU A 41 -4.01 -21.08 0.26
N HIS A 42 -2.72 -20.75 0.16
CA HIS A 42 -2.06 -19.79 1.03
C HIS A 42 -2.59 -18.36 0.88
N LEU A 43 -2.95 -17.95 -0.34
CA LEU A 43 -3.44 -16.61 -0.64
C LEU A 43 -4.97 -16.49 -0.57
N ARG A 44 -5.68 -17.60 -0.30
CA ARG A 44 -7.15 -17.61 -0.26
C ARG A 44 -7.65 -16.69 0.85
N GLY A 45 -8.51 -15.73 0.49
CA GLY A 45 -9.13 -14.81 1.45
C GLY A 45 -8.24 -13.66 1.91
N LYS A 46 -6.96 -13.64 1.52
CA LYS A 46 -6.02 -12.57 1.89
C LYS A 46 -6.08 -11.42 0.91
N VAL A 47 -5.80 -10.22 1.41
CA VAL A 47 -5.38 -9.09 0.57
C VAL A 47 -3.94 -9.35 0.14
N VAL A 48 -3.66 -9.24 -1.16
CA VAL A 48 -2.33 -9.55 -1.72
C VAL A 48 -1.69 -8.28 -2.26
N ALA A 49 -0.49 -7.95 -1.80
CA ALA A 49 0.33 -6.90 -2.39
C ALA A 49 1.38 -7.50 -3.33
N LEU A 50 1.23 -7.32 -4.64
CA LEU A 50 2.29 -7.65 -5.60
C LEU A 50 3.35 -6.55 -5.57
N TYR A 51 4.56 -6.91 -5.16
CA TYR A 51 5.67 -6.00 -5.05
C TYR A 51 6.65 -6.20 -6.20
N PHE A 52 6.61 -5.34 -7.21
CA PHE A 52 7.53 -5.34 -8.34
C PHE A 52 8.77 -4.53 -7.97
N SER A 53 9.95 -5.16 -7.94
CA SER A 53 11.18 -4.51 -7.48
C SER A 53 12.41 -5.33 -7.88
N ALA A 54 13.62 -4.85 -7.56
CA ALA A 54 14.89 -5.49 -7.87
C ALA A 54 16.03 -4.96 -6.97
N HIS A 55 17.00 -5.82 -6.67
CA HIS A 55 18.16 -5.55 -5.82
C HIS A 55 19.01 -4.42 -6.35
N TRP A 56 19.24 -4.39 -7.67
CA TRP A 56 20.08 -3.38 -8.33
C TRP A 56 19.50 -1.96 -8.27
N CYS A 57 18.21 -1.80 -7.97
CA CYS A 57 17.50 -0.52 -8.03
C CYS A 57 17.56 0.22 -6.66
N PRO A 58 18.22 1.39 -6.57
CA PRO A 58 18.38 2.07 -5.27
C PRO A 58 17.06 2.48 -4.59
N PRO A 59 16.06 3.02 -5.30
CA PRO A 59 14.74 3.27 -4.70
C PRO A 59 14.05 2.00 -4.18
N CYS A 60 14.29 0.82 -4.78
CA CYS A 60 13.79 -0.47 -4.27
C CYS A 60 14.38 -0.79 -2.90
N ARG A 61 15.69 -0.66 -2.76
CA ARG A 61 16.40 -0.95 -1.51
C ARG A 61 15.98 -0.04 -0.37
N ASN A 62 15.58 1.21 -0.66
CA ASN A 62 15.04 2.12 0.36
C ASN A 62 13.60 1.78 0.78
N PHE A 63 12.80 1.25 -0.14
CA PHE A 63 11.38 0.93 0.09
C PHE A 63 11.18 -0.36 0.90
N THR A 64 12.04 -1.33 0.64
CA THR A 64 11.83 -2.72 1.06
C THR A 64 11.83 -2.89 2.58
N PRO A 65 12.75 -2.24 3.33
CA PRO A 65 12.69 -2.27 4.80
C PRO A 65 11.38 -1.70 5.33
N VAL A 66 10.85 -0.63 4.73
CA VAL A 66 9.55 -0.05 5.15
C VAL A 66 8.41 -1.03 4.89
N LEU A 67 8.40 -1.70 3.73
CA LEU A 67 7.37 -2.71 3.45
C LEU A 67 7.47 -3.89 4.41
N LYS A 68 8.70 -4.28 4.79
CA LYS A 68 8.98 -5.33 5.77
C LYS A 68 8.38 -4.99 7.12
N ASP A 69 8.69 -3.81 7.65
CA ASP A 69 8.16 -3.36 8.93
C ASP A 69 6.63 -3.36 8.92
N PHE A 70 6.01 -2.82 7.85
CA PHE A 70 4.55 -2.84 7.67
C PHE A 70 3.98 -4.27 7.65
N TYR A 71 4.60 -5.18 6.91
CA TYR A 71 4.15 -6.57 6.79
C TYR A 71 4.22 -7.31 8.15
N GLU A 72 5.28 -7.06 8.92
CA GLU A 72 5.44 -7.62 10.26
C GLU A 72 4.40 -7.06 11.25
N GLU A 73 4.06 -5.77 11.15
CA GLU A 73 3.06 -5.12 12.00
C GLU A 73 1.60 -5.50 11.67
N VAL A 74 1.24 -5.62 10.39
CA VAL A 74 -0.12 -6.01 9.96
C VAL A 74 -0.44 -7.47 10.30
N GLY A 75 0.59 -8.30 10.35
CA GLY A 75 0.43 -9.75 10.51
C GLY A 75 0.04 -10.43 9.20
N GLN A 76 0.24 -11.75 9.17
CA GLN A 76 0.23 -12.55 7.94
C GLN A 76 -1.08 -13.31 7.68
N ASP A 77 -2.06 -13.17 8.58
CA ASP A 77 -3.31 -13.93 8.52
C ASP A 77 -4.23 -13.42 7.40
N ASP A 78 -4.40 -12.10 7.32
CA ASP A 78 -5.32 -11.44 6.39
C ASP A 78 -4.60 -10.71 5.22
N PHE A 79 -3.27 -10.59 5.28
CA PHE A 79 -2.43 -9.86 4.32
C PHE A 79 -1.21 -10.68 3.90
N GLU A 80 -0.83 -10.61 2.62
CA GLU A 80 0.38 -11.26 2.11
C GLU A 80 1.06 -10.40 1.03
N VAL A 81 2.40 -10.39 1.03
CA VAL A 81 3.20 -9.76 -0.02
C VAL A 81 3.69 -10.85 -0.98
N VAL A 82 3.59 -10.61 -2.28
CA VAL A 82 4.19 -11.47 -3.31
C VAL A 82 5.19 -10.63 -4.10
N PHE A 83 6.47 -10.89 -3.86
CA PHE A 83 7.56 -10.23 -4.56
C PHE A 83 7.70 -10.74 -6.00
N VAL A 84 7.69 -9.80 -6.94
CA VAL A 84 7.88 -10.01 -8.37
C VAL A 84 9.18 -9.34 -8.78
N SER A 85 10.25 -10.13 -8.75
CA SER A 85 11.61 -9.65 -8.99
C SER A 85 11.87 -9.32 -10.47
N PHE A 86 12.50 -8.16 -10.69
CA PHE A 86 13.11 -7.73 -11.95
C PHE A 86 14.65 -7.79 -11.87
N ASP A 87 15.18 -8.62 -10.96
CA ASP A 87 16.61 -8.90 -10.89
C ASP A 87 17.13 -9.56 -12.17
N HIS A 88 18.44 -9.56 -12.34
CA HIS A 88 19.10 -10.09 -13.54
C HIS A 88 19.54 -11.55 -13.40
N SER A 89 19.56 -12.07 -12.18
CA SER A 89 19.87 -13.47 -11.89
C SER A 89 19.09 -14.00 -10.68
N ALA A 90 19.05 -15.33 -10.55
CA ALA A 90 18.51 -15.99 -9.37
C ALA A 90 19.35 -15.71 -8.10
N ASN A 91 20.64 -15.41 -8.26
CA ASN A 91 21.51 -15.05 -7.14
C ASN A 91 21.17 -13.67 -6.60
N ASP A 92 21.00 -12.66 -7.46
CA ASP A 92 20.59 -11.31 -7.05
C ASP A 92 19.24 -11.32 -6.32
N LEU A 93 18.25 -12.08 -6.83
CA LEU A 93 16.98 -12.34 -6.15
C LEU A 93 17.22 -12.89 -4.74
N LYS A 94 18.02 -13.96 -4.62
CA LYS A 94 18.26 -14.64 -3.36
C LYS A 94 18.96 -13.72 -2.35
N GLU A 95 19.99 -12.99 -2.78
CA GLU A 95 20.72 -12.05 -1.95
C GLU A 95 19.77 -10.96 -1.42
N TYR A 96 18.93 -10.39 -2.27
CA TYR A 96 17.99 -9.36 -1.85
C TYR A 96 16.95 -9.85 -0.84
N MET A 97 16.39 -11.04 -1.08
CA MET A 97 15.44 -11.66 -0.18
C MET A 97 16.05 -11.91 1.21
N LEU A 98 17.34 -12.28 1.29
CA LEU A 98 18.03 -12.53 2.56
C LEU A 98 18.47 -11.24 3.27
N GLU A 99 18.83 -10.20 2.51
CA GLU A 99 19.38 -8.96 3.05
C GLU A 99 18.30 -8.05 3.66
N ALA A 100 17.17 -7.86 2.97
CA ALA A 100 16.26 -6.74 3.27
C ALA A 100 14.77 -7.11 3.36
N HIS A 101 14.37 -8.31 2.95
CA HIS A 101 12.94 -8.67 2.85
C HIS A 101 12.39 -9.26 4.16
N GLY A 102 11.06 -9.31 4.25
CA GLY A 102 10.32 -10.08 5.27
C GLY A 102 10.03 -11.51 4.84
N ASP A 103 9.46 -12.30 5.75
CA ASP A 103 9.01 -13.68 5.53
C ASP A 103 7.70 -13.73 4.72
N TRP A 104 7.76 -13.24 3.48
CA TRP A 104 6.64 -13.19 2.54
C TRP A 104 6.88 -14.05 1.29
N CYS A 105 5.90 -14.04 0.39
CA CYS A 105 5.96 -14.82 -0.84
C CYS A 105 6.80 -14.13 -1.94
N PHE A 106 7.32 -14.91 -2.87
CA PHE A 106 7.99 -14.42 -4.07
C PHE A 106 7.82 -15.39 -5.25
N ILE A 107 7.95 -14.86 -6.45
CA ILE A 107 7.96 -15.64 -7.69
C ILE A 107 9.41 -15.98 -8.05
N PRO A 108 9.76 -17.27 -8.26
CA PRO A 108 11.12 -17.65 -8.64
C PRO A 108 11.61 -16.96 -9.90
N PHE A 109 12.91 -16.68 -9.94
CA PHE A 109 13.57 -16.09 -11.10
C PHE A 109 13.31 -16.91 -12.38
N GLY A 110 13.10 -16.21 -13.50
CA GLY A 110 12.83 -16.83 -14.80
C GLY A 110 11.42 -17.39 -14.99
N ASN A 111 10.55 -17.34 -13.98
CA ASN A 111 9.17 -17.79 -14.11
C ASN A 111 8.39 -16.88 -15.11
N PRO A 112 7.71 -17.44 -16.13
CA PRO A 112 6.92 -16.67 -17.10
C PRO A 112 5.87 -15.73 -16.46
N ALA A 113 5.39 -16.08 -15.26
CA ALA A 113 4.53 -15.27 -14.43
C ALA A 113 5.00 -13.82 -14.25
N ILE A 114 6.31 -13.59 -14.11
CA ILE A 114 6.88 -12.26 -13.89
C ILE A 114 6.50 -11.34 -15.06
N LYS A 115 6.68 -11.83 -16.29
CA LYS A 115 6.34 -11.09 -17.50
C LYS A 115 4.83 -10.89 -17.63
N GLU A 116 4.03 -11.92 -17.36
CA GLU A 116 2.58 -11.84 -17.43
C GLU A 116 1.99 -10.82 -16.45
N LEU A 117 2.43 -10.85 -15.18
CA LEU A 117 1.99 -9.90 -14.15
C LEU A 117 2.44 -8.47 -14.49
N SER A 118 3.69 -8.31 -14.94
CA SER A 118 4.22 -7.02 -15.38
C SER A 118 3.38 -6.40 -16.50
N GLN A 119 3.00 -7.20 -17.50
CA GLN A 119 2.13 -6.77 -18.60
C GLN A 119 0.70 -6.49 -18.14
N MET A 120 0.13 -7.39 -17.34
CA MET A 120 -1.24 -7.29 -16.81
C MET A 120 -1.44 -6.00 -16.01
N TYR A 121 -0.47 -5.65 -15.16
CA TYR A 121 -0.53 -4.43 -14.36
C TYR A 121 0.13 -3.23 -15.03
N SER A 122 0.67 -3.40 -16.23
CA SER A 122 1.29 -2.34 -17.03
C SER A 122 2.46 -1.66 -16.31
N VAL A 123 3.30 -2.44 -15.62
CA VAL A 123 4.44 -1.94 -14.84
C VAL A 123 5.41 -1.17 -15.73
N GLN A 124 5.57 0.13 -15.47
CA GLN A 124 6.49 1.01 -16.23
C GLN A 124 7.78 1.35 -15.48
N GLY A 125 7.85 1.06 -14.18
CA GLY A 125 9.01 1.36 -13.34
C GLY A 125 8.94 0.67 -11.98
N ILE A 126 10.09 0.58 -11.28
CA ILE A 126 10.24 -0.13 -10.00
C ILE A 126 10.94 0.70 -8.90
N PRO A 127 10.57 0.54 -7.60
CA PRO A 127 9.49 -0.34 -7.16
C PRO A 127 8.07 0.01 -7.69
N MET A 128 7.14 -0.94 -7.67
CA MET A 128 5.70 -0.73 -7.87
C MET A 128 4.99 -1.72 -6.96
N LEU A 129 4.03 -1.27 -6.15
CA LEU A 129 3.22 -2.15 -5.34
C LEU A 129 1.80 -2.12 -5.91
N VAL A 130 1.18 -3.28 -6.05
CA VAL A 130 -0.18 -3.43 -6.56
C VAL A 130 -0.96 -4.19 -5.51
N ILE A 131 -1.96 -3.58 -4.91
CA ILE A 131 -2.84 -4.27 -3.96
C ILE A 131 -3.95 -4.95 -4.76
N ILE A 132 -4.16 -6.23 -4.50
CA ILE A 132 -5.23 -7.04 -5.07
C ILE A 132 -6.13 -7.53 -3.95
N LYS A 133 -7.43 -7.34 -4.17
CA LYS A 133 -8.51 -7.80 -3.31
C LYS A 133 -8.46 -9.32 -3.15
N ALA A 134 -9.03 -9.82 -2.05
CA ALA A 134 -9.30 -11.25 -1.92
C ALA A 134 -10.17 -11.79 -3.08
N SER A 135 -11.00 -10.93 -3.70
CA SER A 135 -11.80 -11.25 -4.89
C SER A 135 -10.98 -11.42 -6.18
N GLY A 136 -9.72 -10.96 -6.20
CA GLY A 136 -8.84 -10.93 -7.38
C GLY A 136 -8.89 -9.66 -8.22
N ASP A 137 -9.73 -8.68 -7.86
CA ASP A 137 -9.72 -7.38 -8.53
C ASP A 137 -8.51 -6.56 -8.03
N ALA A 138 -7.77 -5.88 -8.91
CA ALA A 138 -6.72 -4.96 -8.47
C ALA A 138 -7.34 -3.69 -7.89
N VAL A 139 -6.93 -3.33 -6.68
CA VAL A 139 -7.28 -2.08 -5.99
C VAL A 139 -6.45 -0.92 -6.56
N THR A 140 -5.17 -1.14 -6.86
CA THR A 140 -4.27 -0.05 -7.26
C THR A 140 -3.04 -0.48 -8.03
N LYS A 141 -2.53 0.40 -8.91
CA LYS A 141 -1.28 0.25 -9.66
C LYS A 141 -0.11 1.10 -9.10
N ASN A 142 -0.31 1.92 -8.05
CA ASN A 142 0.67 2.95 -7.66
C ASN A 142 1.28 2.78 -6.26
N ALA A 143 1.11 1.64 -5.60
CA ALA A 143 1.40 1.54 -4.16
C ALA A 143 2.90 1.55 -3.77
N ARG A 144 3.82 1.73 -4.71
CA ARG A 144 5.24 1.98 -4.39
C ARG A 144 5.47 3.38 -3.86
N SER A 145 4.78 4.33 -4.45
CA SER A 145 4.89 5.68 -3.96
C SER A 145 4.34 5.71 -2.51
N ASP A 146 3.40 4.81 -2.17
CA ASP A 146 2.77 4.66 -0.84
C ASP A 146 3.69 4.22 0.30
N VAL A 147 4.75 3.45 0.03
CA VAL A 147 5.59 2.89 1.13
C VAL A 147 7.00 3.52 1.16
N MET A 148 7.42 4.32 0.18
CA MET A 148 8.70 5.05 0.22
C MET A 148 8.72 6.23 1.22
N GLY A 149 7.55 6.66 1.70
CA GLY A 149 7.39 7.86 2.52
C GLY A 149 7.84 7.75 3.98
N GLN A 150 8.31 6.60 4.46
CA GLN A 150 8.55 6.38 5.90
C GLN A 150 10.04 6.37 6.32
N ALA A 151 11.01 6.26 5.40
CA ALA A 151 12.42 6.00 5.72
C ALA A 151 13.34 7.24 5.97
N SER A 152 12.84 8.48 5.87
CA SER A 152 13.69 9.69 5.79
C SER A 152 13.67 10.62 7.02
N ASN A 153 13.54 10.08 8.23
CA ASN A 153 13.64 10.84 9.48
C ASN A 153 15.07 10.83 10.06
N SER A 154 16.02 11.55 9.43
CA SER A 154 17.16 12.17 10.14
C SER A 154 17.94 13.17 9.27
N THR A 155 17.77 14.46 9.59
CA THR A 155 18.66 15.62 9.41
C THR A 155 19.10 16.10 8.02
N ASP A 156 18.39 17.16 7.55
CA ASP A 156 18.84 18.27 6.68
C ASP A 156 18.96 18.00 5.16
N THR A 157 18.58 18.84 4.18
CA THR A 157 18.18 20.26 4.11
C THR A 157 17.44 20.49 2.78
N SER A 158 16.39 21.33 2.77
CA SER A 158 16.02 22.15 1.59
C SER A 158 15.73 21.43 0.25
N LYS A 159 14.53 20.85 0.07
CA LYS A 159 13.72 20.86 -1.18
C LYS A 159 12.48 19.94 -1.04
N LEU A 160 11.31 20.56 -0.95
CA LEU A 160 9.98 19.96 -1.09
C LEU A 160 9.83 19.15 -2.40
N PRO A 161 8.75 18.36 -2.61
CA PRO A 161 7.78 17.77 -1.64
C PRO A 161 7.42 16.28 -1.93
N ARG A 162 7.27 15.43 -0.91
CA ARG A 162 5.99 15.11 -0.24
C ARG A 162 4.84 14.81 -1.24
N ALA A 163 4.75 13.55 -1.68
CA ALA A 163 3.52 12.96 -2.17
C ALA A 163 3.65 11.43 -2.11
N VAL A 164 2.58 10.79 -1.63
CA VAL A 164 2.33 9.36 -1.56
C VAL A 164 2.77 8.66 -0.26
N LEU A 165 1.77 8.04 0.40
CA LEU A 165 1.62 7.73 1.83
C LEU A 165 2.84 7.82 2.76
N GLY A 166 2.94 8.93 3.48
CA GLY A 166 3.66 8.97 4.75
C GLY A 166 2.83 8.34 5.88
N CYS A 167 2.49 7.05 5.80
CA CYS A 167 1.94 6.31 6.94
C CYS A 167 3.04 6.09 7.98
N ALA A 168 3.37 7.13 8.74
CA ALA A 168 4.08 6.86 10.00
C ALA A 168 3.13 6.02 10.87
N MET A 169 3.52 4.78 11.11
CA MET A 169 2.82 3.92 12.05
C MET A 169 3.07 4.50 13.44
N GLN A 170 2.00 4.98 14.04
CA GLN A 170 2.05 5.64 15.33
C GLN A 170 1.20 4.84 16.31
N ASN A 171 1.76 4.59 17.49
CA ASN A 171 0.96 4.00 18.55
C ASN A 171 -0.13 4.99 18.99
N ALA A 172 -1.27 4.48 19.47
CA ALA A 172 -2.38 5.33 19.89
C ALA A 172 -1.98 6.36 20.96
N THR A 173 -0.96 6.06 21.78
CA THR A 173 -0.41 6.98 22.79
C THR A 173 0.30 8.19 22.19
N ALA A 174 0.84 8.10 20.97
CA ALA A 174 1.46 9.23 20.27
C ALA A 174 0.43 10.30 19.87
N PHE A 175 -0.85 9.94 19.78
CA PHE A 175 -1.95 10.87 19.49
C PHE A 175 -2.61 11.45 20.75
N ARG A 176 -2.00 11.26 21.92
CA ARG A 176 -2.55 11.82 23.16
C ARG A 176 -2.60 13.35 23.05
N GLY A 177 -3.81 13.89 23.16
CA GLY A 177 -4.07 15.34 23.06
C GLY A 177 -4.22 15.88 21.64
N THR A 178 -4.03 15.06 20.60
CA THR A 178 -4.29 15.45 19.21
C THR A 178 -5.79 15.63 18.98
N HIS A 179 -6.19 16.75 18.38
CA HIS A 179 -7.56 16.91 17.90
C HIS A 179 -7.75 16.08 16.63
N LEU A 180 -8.57 15.04 16.72
CA LEU A 180 -8.84 14.15 15.60
C LEU A 180 -10.32 14.23 15.23
N MET A 181 -10.59 14.39 13.94
CA MET A 181 -11.93 14.34 13.37
C MET A 181 -12.09 13.06 12.59
N LYS A 182 -13.27 12.44 12.65
CA LYS A 182 -13.65 11.27 11.87
C LYS A 182 -14.71 11.67 10.86
N VAL A 183 -14.48 11.35 9.58
CA VAL A 183 -15.50 11.43 8.54
C VAL A 183 -16.57 10.38 8.82
N VAL A 184 -17.83 10.81 8.77
CA VAL A 184 -19.02 9.98 8.94
C VAL A 184 -20.04 10.36 7.87
N SER A 185 -21.06 9.52 7.67
CA SER A 185 -22.04 9.69 6.58
C SER A 185 -22.66 11.09 6.44
N ASN A 186 -22.76 11.86 7.54
CA ASN A 186 -23.41 13.17 7.58
C ASN A 186 -22.43 14.32 7.94
N GLY A 187 -21.14 14.16 7.63
CA GLY A 187 -20.11 15.19 7.84
C GLY A 187 -18.94 14.67 8.66
N THR A 188 -18.55 15.40 9.70
CA THR A 188 -17.40 15.04 10.54
C THR A 188 -17.76 15.13 12.01
N LYS A 189 -17.12 14.29 12.83
CA LYS A 189 -17.27 14.35 14.30
C LYS A 189 -15.91 14.31 14.98
N PRO A 190 -15.71 15.04 16.09
CA PRO A 190 -14.51 14.89 16.90
C PRO A 190 -14.47 13.51 17.55
N VAL A 191 -13.28 12.92 17.64
CA VAL A 191 -13.03 11.66 18.35
C VAL A 191 -11.83 11.82 19.28
N ASN A 192 -11.86 11.15 20.44
CA ASN A 192 -10.68 11.10 21.30
C ASN A 192 -9.63 10.20 20.63
N ALA A 193 -8.56 10.79 20.10
CA ALA A 193 -7.60 10.09 19.26
C ALA A 193 -6.96 8.88 19.97
N GLU A 194 -6.50 9.04 21.21
CA GLU A 194 -5.86 7.95 21.98
C GLU A 194 -6.80 6.75 22.17
N THR A 195 -8.08 7.01 22.45
CA THR A 195 -9.06 5.93 22.67
C THR A 195 -9.53 5.33 21.35
N TYR A 196 -9.80 6.16 20.35
CA TYR A 196 -10.33 5.75 19.06
C TYR A 196 -9.32 4.93 18.24
N LEU A 197 -8.05 5.30 18.32
CA LEU A 197 -6.96 4.62 17.60
C LEU A 197 -6.39 3.43 18.39
N ARG A 198 -6.85 3.20 19.62
CA ARG A 198 -6.32 2.13 20.49
C ARG A 198 -6.50 0.77 19.85
N GLY A 199 -5.40 0.03 19.70
CA GLY A 199 -5.39 -1.31 19.12
C GLY A 199 -5.59 -1.34 17.60
N LYS A 200 -5.70 -0.17 16.96
CA LYS A 200 -5.67 -0.05 15.50
C LYS A 200 -4.23 0.20 15.05
N ILE A 201 -3.91 -0.32 13.88
CA ILE A 201 -2.79 0.16 13.09
C ILE A 201 -3.18 1.52 12.54
N VAL A 202 -2.39 2.55 12.84
CA VAL A 202 -2.67 3.91 12.41
C VAL A 202 -1.72 4.29 11.29
N GLY A 203 -2.27 4.51 10.11
CA GLY A 203 -1.54 5.06 8.98
C GLY A 203 -1.73 6.56 8.87
N LEU A 204 -0.69 7.37 9.09
CA LEU A 204 -0.75 8.79 8.72
C LEU A 204 -0.81 8.97 7.19
N TYR A 205 -1.64 9.86 6.66
CA TYR A 205 -1.64 10.14 5.22
C TYR A 205 -1.43 11.62 4.98
N PHE A 206 -0.17 11.99 4.72
CA PHE A 206 0.21 13.35 4.39
C PHE A 206 -0.06 13.64 2.92
N SER A 207 -0.90 14.61 2.65
CA SER A 207 -1.32 14.93 1.28
C SER A 207 -1.89 16.35 1.20
N ALA A 208 -2.06 16.87 -0.03
CA ALA A 208 -2.53 18.23 -0.28
C ALA A 208 -3.42 18.30 -1.53
N SER A 209 -4.35 19.25 -1.54
CA SER A 209 -5.27 19.50 -2.65
C SER A 209 -4.56 19.90 -3.94
N TRP A 210 -3.43 20.61 -3.83
CA TRP A 210 -2.64 21.06 -4.99
C TRP A 210 -1.74 19.96 -5.59
N CYS A 211 -1.71 18.77 -4.99
CA CYS A 211 -0.84 17.68 -5.38
C CYS A 211 -1.55 16.69 -6.32
N TYR A 212 -1.29 16.79 -7.63
CA TYR A 212 -1.91 15.93 -8.65
C TYR A 212 -1.72 14.42 -8.39
N ILE A 213 -0.52 14.01 -7.95
CA ILE A 213 -0.24 12.60 -7.62
C ILE A 213 -1.05 12.16 -6.38
N CYS A 214 -1.25 13.08 -5.45
CA CYS A 214 -1.99 12.81 -4.24
C CYS A 214 -3.47 12.53 -4.52
N HIS A 215 -4.10 13.23 -5.46
CA HIS A 215 -5.47 12.91 -5.91
C HIS A 215 -5.60 11.47 -6.41
N GLN A 216 -4.65 11.00 -7.23
CA GLN A 216 -4.64 9.62 -7.70
C GLN A 216 -4.48 8.63 -6.54
N THR A 217 -3.61 8.95 -5.59
CA THR A 217 -3.33 8.13 -4.41
C THR A 217 -4.53 8.06 -3.47
N THR A 218 -5.21 9.19 -3.23
CA THR A 218 -6.36 9.24 -2.33
C THR A 218 -7.50 8.38 -2.85
N ALA A 219 -7.78 8.38 -4.16
CA ALA A 219 -8.78 7.51 -4.77
C ALA A 219 -8.47 6.03 -4.52
N ILE A 220 -7.21 5.63 -4.70
CA ILE A 220 -6.72 4.27 -4.42
C ILE A 220 -6.89 3.88 -2.95
N LEU A 221 -6.48 4.76 -2.05
CA LEU A 221 -6.58 4.51 -0.62
C LEU A 221 -8.01 4.41 -0.15
N LYS A 222 -8.93 5.10 -0.82
CA LYS A 222 -10.34 5.13 -0.44
C LYS A 222 -10.93 3.76 -0.66
N ASP A 223 -10.71 3.20 -1.86
CA ASP A 223 -11.11 1.85 -2.21
C ASP A 223 -10.48 0.80 -1.27
N PHE A 224 -9.21 0.98 -0.89
CA PHE A 224 -8.51 0.11 0.05
C PHE A 224 -9.11 0.16 1.47
N TYR A 225 -9.35 1.37 1.98
CA TYR A 225 -9.86 1.58 3.32
C TYR A 225 -11.30 1.08 3.49
N GLU A 226 -12.16 1.35 2.52
CA GLU A 226 -13.54 0.86 2.49
C GLU A 226 -13.61 -0.67 2.56
N GLU A 227 -12.59 -1.36 2.04
CA GLU A 227 -12.54 -2.82 1.97
C GLU A 227 -11.95 -3.47 3.24
N ILE A 228 -10.83 -2.97 3.75
CA ILE A 228 -10.28 -3.48 5.02
C ILE A 228 -11.23 -3.18 6.18
N GLY A 229 -11.93 -2.05 6.08
CA GLY A 229 -12.75 -1.52 7.14
C GLY A 229 -11.90 -0.90 8.26
N ASP A 230 -12.57 -0.13 9.11
CA ASP A 230 -11.94 0.70 10.12
C ASP A 230 -11.65 -0.03 11.45
N LYS A 231 -11.87 -1.35 11.51
CA LYS A 231 -11.81 -2.12 12.76
C LYS A 231 -10.38 -2.30 13.29
N LYS A 232 -9.45 -2.68 12.41
CA LYS A 232 -8.04 -2.93 12.75
C LYS A 232 -7.09 -1.88 12.16
N PHE A 233 -7.54 -1.08 11.20
CA PHE A 233 -6.73 -0.12 10.48
C PHE A 233 -7.44 1.23 10.41
N GLU A 234 -6.72 2.32 10.65
CA GLU A 234 -7.24 3.69 10.53
C GLU A 234 -6.27 4.53 9.71
N ILE A 235 -6.77 5.21 8.68
CA ILE A 235 -6.02 6.28 8.03
C ILE A 235 -6.31 7.59 8.78
N VAL A 236 -5.25 8.27 9.22
CA VAL A 236 -5.30 9.63 9.77
C VAL A 236 -4.70 10.57 8.74
N PHE A 237 -5.56 11.26 8.00
CA PHE A 237 -5.15 12.25 7.03
C PHE A 237 -4.55 13.49 7.71
N VAL A 238 -3.39 13.92 7.22
CA VAL A 238 -2.68 15.09 7.69
C VAL A 238 -2.48 16.04 6.51
N SER A 239 -3.29 17.09 6.46
CA SER A 239 -3.25 18.04 5.35
C SER A 239 -1.91 18.79 5.30
N ARG A 240 -1.40 18.97 4.08
CA ARG A 240 -0.29 19.87 3.73
C ARG A 240 -0.79 21.11 2.97
N ASP A 241 -2.09 21.32 2.94
CA ASP A 241 -2.69 22.52 2.37
C ASP A 241 -2.34 23.75 3.19
N LYS A 242 -2.57 24.92 2.59
CA LYS A 242 -2.24 26.21 3.21
C LYS A 242 -3.45 26.90 3.83
N SER A 243 -4.64 26.32 3.66
CA SER A 243 -5.86 26.86 4.24
C SER A 243 -6.83 25.74 4.61
N ALA A 244 -7.69 26.04 5.59
CA ALA A 244 -8.80 25.15 5.95
C ALA A 244 -9.80 24.96 4.79
N LYS A 245 -9.90 25.94 3.88
CA LYS A 245 -10.76 25.87 2.70
C LYS A 245 -10.26 24.81 1.71
N ASP A 246 -8.97 24.86 1.37
CA ASP A 246 -8.36 23.88 0.46
C ASP A 246 -8.46 22.45 1.01
N LEU A 247 -8.30 22.31 2.34
CA LEU A 247 -8.55 21.05 3.04
C LEU A 247 -10.00 20.59 2.86
N ALA A 248 -10.97 21.46 3.14
CA ALA A 248 -12.38 21.12 3.05
C ALA A 248 -12.78 20.67 1.64
N GLU A 249 -12.38 21.42 0.61
CA GLU A 249 -12.61 21.06 -0.79
C GLU A 249 -11.98 19.71 -1.13
N TYR A 250 -10.76 19.45 -0.66
CA TYR A 250 -10.10 18.18 -0.90
C TYR A 250 -10.79 17.00 -0.20
N MET A 251 -11.22 17.20 1.04
CA MET A 251 -11.96 16.20 1.83
C MET A 251 -13.32 15.85 1.20
N GLU A 252 -14.00 16.82 0.60
CA GLU A 252 -15.29 16.61 -0.07
C GLU A 252 -15.15 15.76 -1.34
N ASP A 253 -14.13 16.06 -2.15
CA ASP A 253 -13.97 15.41 -3.46
C ASP A 253 -13.28 14.04 -3.39
N ALA A 254 -12.36 13.85 -2.45
CA ALA A 254 -11.39 12.76 -2.57
C ALA A 254 -11.43 11.73 -1.43
N HIS A 255 -12.01 12.05 -0.26
CA HIS A 255 -11.78 11.24 0.94
C HIS A 255 -12.78 10.08 1.13
N GLY A 256 -12.28 9.01 1.74
CA GLY A 256 -13.12 7.97 2.35
C GLY A 256 -13.54 8.36 3.76
N ASP A 257 -14.15 7.42 4.48
CA ASP A 257 -14.56 7.57 5.88
C ASP A 257 -13.37 7.60 6.85
N TRP A 258 -12.29 8.32 6.55
CA TRP A 258 -11.05 8.33 7.33
C TRP A 258 -11.11 9.31 8.49
N SER A 259 -10.12 9.21 9.37
CA SER A 259 -9.84 10.26 10.34
C SER A 259 -8.94 11.32 9.72
N PHE A 260 -8.97 12.55 10.23
CA PHE A 260 -8.06 13.62 9.83
C PHE A 260 -7.77 14.57 10.99
N ILE A 261 -6.60 15.19 10.94
CA ILE A 261 -6.25 16.27 11.86
C ILE A 261 -6.72 17.60 11.25
N PRO A 262 -7.54 18.41 11.94
CA PRO A 262 -8.00 19.70 11.44
C PRO A 262 -6.85 20.65 11.10
N PHE A 263 -7.08 21.49 10.09
CA PHE A 263 -6.14 22.56 9.75
C PHE A 263 -5.89 23.47 10.97
N GLY A 264 -4.61 23.76 11.25
CA GLY A 264 -4.19 24.61 12.36
C GLY A 264 -4.07 23.91 13.71
N ASP A 265 -4.27 22.58 13.77
CA ASP A 265 -3.93 21.83 14.98
C ASP A 265 -2.41 21.80 15.21
N LYS A 266 -1.99 21.95 16.47
CA LYS A 266 -0.58 21.96 16.86
C LYS A 266 0.16 20.67 16.53
N ALA A 267 -0.55 19.55 16.35
CA ALA A 267 0.04 18.28 15.94
C ALA A 267 0.51 18.26 14.48
N ILE A 268 0.13 19.25 13.66
CA ILE A 268 0.55 19.35 12.25
C ILE A 268 1.90 20.10 12.10
N GLU A 269 2.25 20.94 13.08
CA GLU A 269 3.51 21.71 13.12
C GLU A 269 4.73 20.82 13.34
#